data_AF-A0A3P6A4N1-F1
#
_entry.id   AF-A0A3P6A4N1-F1
#
_cell.length_a   1.000
_cell.length_b   1.000
_cell.length_c   1.000
_cell.angle_alpha   90.00
_cell.angle_beta   90.00
_cell.angle_gamma   90.00
#
_symmetry.space_group_name_H-M   'P 1'
#
loop_
_entity.id
_entity.type
_entity.pdbx_description
1 polymer ?
#
loop_
_entity_poly.entity_id
_entity_poly.type
_entity_poly.pdbx_seq_one_letter_code
_entity_poly.pdbx_strand_id
1 'polypeptide(L)'
;MAYSLVPDAEPGVPPPGYPSSKVTFRIINRIITGLKNCDVISFRTCQDIEGKFCDFIELQYQKKVLLTGPMLPELGKTIALENQWNHWLRGFEPGSVVFLCTRQPNQYRDGSIPRTLPWNGTNRLTVSCSGKATKRGKEDSRSFTRRV
;
A
#
# COMPACT_ATOMS: atom_id res chain seq x y z
N MET A 1 4.31 -15.97 8.75
CA MET A 1 5.51 -15.19 8.42
C MET A 1 5.41 -13.71 8.83
N ALA A 2 4.24 -13.07 8.91
CA ALA A 2 4.12 -11.65 9.34
C ALA A 2 3.92 -11.44 10.86
N TYR A 3 3.74 -12.51 11.65
CA TYR A 3 3.48 -12.44 13.10
C TYR A 3 4.72 -12.15 13.95
N SER A 4 5.93 -12.25 13.39
CA SER A 4 7.19 -12.13 14.13
C SER A 4 7.81 -10.73 14.10
N LEU A 5 7.17 -9.75 13.48
CA LEU A 5 7.69 -8.38 13.32
C LEU A 5 6.96 -7.34 14.19
N VAL A 6 6.08 -7.78 15.08
CA VAL A 6 5.39 -6.89 16.02
C VAL A 6 6.17 -6.93 17.34
N PRO A 7 6.86 -5.85 17.74
CA PRO A 7 7.39 -5.75 19.09
C PRO A 7 6.21 -5.82 20.07
N ASP A 8 6.32 -6.67 21.09
CA ASP A 8 5.29 -7.01 22.11
C ASP A 8 4.27 -8.11 21.75
N ALA A 9 4.51 -8.93 20.73
CA ALA A 9 3.67 -10.10 20.46
C ALA A 9 3.97 -11.27 21.41
N GLU A 10 3.09 -11.50 22.39
CA GLU A 10 3.05 -12.74 23.18
C GLU A 10 2.93 -13.97 22.26
N PRO A 11 3.78 -15.00 22.42
CA PRO A 11 3.77 -16.18 21.54
C PRO A 11 2.41 -16.89 21.55
N GLY A 12 1.67 -16.76 20.45
CA GLY A 12 0.43 -17.51 20.21
C GLY A 12 -0.87 -16.71 20.34
N VAL A 13 -0.84 -15.45 20.77
CA VAL A 13 -2.02 -14.57 20.76
C VAL A 13 -1.95 -13.65 19.54
N PRO A 14 -2.88 -13.76 18.57
CA PRO A 14 -2.89 -12.86 17.42
C PRO A 14 -3.20 -11.42 17.88
N PRO A 15 -2.54 -10.39 17.30
CA PRO A 15 -2.84 -9.00 17.63
C PRO A 15 -4.35 -8.70 17.50
N PRO A 16 -4.91 -7.83 18.35
CA PRO A 16 -6.30 -7.41 18.24
C PRO A 16 -6.61 -6.88 16.83
N GLY A 17 -7.65 -7.41 16.19
CA GLY A 17 -8.04 -7.04 14.83
C GLY A 17 -7.40 -7.88 13.71
N TYR A 18 -6.54 -8.85 14.03
CA TYR A 18 -6.04 -9.83 13.05
C TYR A 18 -7.00 -11.01 12.91
N PRO A 19 -7.24 -11.51 11.68
CA PRO A 19 -8.03 -12.73 11.49
C PRO A 19 -7.38 -13.91 12.21
N SER A 20 -8.21 -14.75 12.84
CA SER A 20 -7.74 -16.00 13.46
C SER A 20 -6.98 -16.85 12.45
N SER A 21 -5.95 -17.60 12.92
CA SER A 21 -5.17 -18.52 12.09
C SER A 21 -6.03 -19.47 11.25
N LYS A 22 -7.18 -19.90 11.79
CA LYS A 22 -8.14 -20.74 11.06
C LYS A 22 -8.77 -20.01 9.86
N VAL A 23 -9.12 -18.74 10.03
CA VAL A 23 -9.69 -17.90 8.96
C VAL A 23 -8.65 -17.66 7.88
N THR A 24 -7.43 -17.30 8.28
CA THR A 24 -6.30 -17.10 7.36
C THR A 24 -6.00 -18.36 6.54
N PHE A 25 -5.93 -19.52 7.19
CA PHE A 25 -5.73 -20.80 6.50
C PHE A 25 -6.82 -21.09 5.45
N ARG A 26 -8.09 -20.86 5.80
CA ARG A 26 -9.21 -21.05 4.85
C ARG A 26 -9.12 -20.11 3.64
N ILE A 27 -8.74 -18.84 3.85
CA ILE A 27 -8.60 -17.87 2.77
C ILE A 27 -7.45 -18.27 1.84
N ILE A 28 -6.29 -18.59 2.41
CA ILE A 28 -5.11 -19.01 1.64
C ILE A 28 -5.43 -20.26 0.80
N ASN A 29 -6.07 -21.28 1.38
CA ASN A 29 -6.45 -22.47 0.63
C ASN A 29 -7.37 -22.15 -0.55
N ARG A 30 -8.36 -21.26 -0.37
CA ARG A 30 -9.26 -20.87 -1.47
C ARG A 30 -8.51 -20.14 -2.58
N ILE A 31 -7.57 -19.27 -2.24
CA ILE A 31 -6.73 -18.57 -3.23
C ILE A 31 -5.88 -19.58 -4.01
N ILE A 32 -5.21 -20.50 -3.31
CA ILE A 32 -4.36 -21.53 -3.94
C ILE A 32 -5.19 -22.42 -4.88
N THR A 33 -6.37 -22.87 -4.45
CA THR A 33 -7.27 -23.65 -5.29
C THR A 33 -7.70 -22.87 -6.53
N GLY A 34 -7.99 -21.57 -6.38
CA GLY A 34 -8.29 -20.69 -7.52
C GLY A 34 -7.13 -20.59 -8.51
N LEU A 35 -5.91 -20.37 -8.02
CA LEU A 35 -4.71 -20.31 -8.86
C LEU A 35 -4.44 -21.62 -9.62
N LYS A 36 -4.69 -22.78 -9.01
CA LYS A 36 -4.52 -24.09 -9.66
C LYS A 36 -5.57 -24.36 -10.75
N ASN A 37 -6.79 -23.90 -10.55
CA ASN A 37 -7.94 -24.23 -11.41
C ASN A 37 -8.28 -23.14 -12.44
N CYS A 38 -7.56 -22.02 -12.48
CA CYS A 38 -7.74 -21.00 -13.51
C CYS A 38 -7.04 -21.38 -14.83
N ASP A 39 -7.42 -20.73 -15.92
CA ASP A 39 -6.75 -20.88 -17.21
C ASP A 39 -5.50 -20.00 -17.31
N VAL A 40 -5.54 -18.83 -16.68
CA VAL A 40 -4.50 -17.80 -16.72
C VAL A 40 -4.44 -17.08 -15.36
N ILE A 41 -3.22 -16.80 -14.90
CA ILE A 41 -2.97 -15.98 -13.70
C ILE A 41 -2.60 -14.58 -14.15
N SER A 42 -3.20 -13.55 -13.55
CA SER A 42 -2.82 -12.16 -13.83
C SER A 42 -2.25 -11.47 -12.59
N PHE A 43 -1.13 -10.78 -12.78
CA PHE A 43 -0.53 -9.93 -11.75
C PHE A 43 -0.52 -8.47 -12.21
N ARG A 44 -0.75 -7.57 -11.24
CA ARG A 44 -0.68 -6.11 -11.43
C ARG A 44 0.74 -5.63 -11.18
N THR A 45 1.63 -6.03 -12.06
CA THR A 45 3.07 -5.78 -11.98
C THR A 45 3.69 -5.74 -13.38
N CYS A 46 4.99 -5.46 -13.48
CA CYS A 46 5.75 -5.58 -14.72
C CYS A 46 6.98 -6.48 -14.55
N GLN A 47 7.52 -6.91 -15.69
CA GLN A 47 8.63 -7.83 -15.76
C GLN A 47 9.89 -7.28 -15.08
N ASP A 48 10.12 -5.98 -15.17
CA ASP A 48 11.29 -5.33 -14.55
C ASP A 48 11.29 -5.42 -13.02
N ILE A 49 10.11 -5.44 -12.40
CA ILE A 49 9.96 -5.42 -10.94
C ILE A 49 9.86 -6.85 -10.38
N GLU A 50 9.00 -7.69 -10.99
CA GLU A 50 8.66 -9.02 -10.42
C GLU A 50 8.82 -10.17 -11.41
N GLY A 51 9.55 -9.99 -12.52
CA GLY A 51 9.70 -11.01 -13.58
C GLY A 51 10.08 -12.40 -13.07
N LYS A 52 11.17 -12.51 -12.30
CA LYS A 52 11.65 -13.80 -11.76
C LYS A 52 10.63 -14.49 -10.85
N PHE A 53 9.83 -13.71 -10.11
CA PHE A 53 8.77 -14.25 -9.28
C PHE A 53 7.62 -14.77 -10.14
N CYS A 54 7.27 -14.05 -11.20
CA CYS A 54 6.26 -14.48 -12.16
C CYS A 54 6.66 -15.77 -12.88
N ASP A 55 7.93 -15.89 -13.31
CA ASP A 55 8.47 -17.11 -13.94
C ASP A 55 8.36 -18.32 -12.99
N PHE A 56 8.66 -18.11 -11.70
CA PHE A 56 8.49 -19.13 -10.68
C PHE A 56 7.02 -19.55 -10.54
N ILE A 57 6.08 -18.59 -10.49
CA ILE A 57 4.64 -18.90 -10.39
C ILE A 57 4.14 -19.65 -11.63
N GLU A 58 4.57 -19.24 -12.82
CA GLU A 58 4.24 -19.92 -14.07
C GLU A 58 4.71 -21.39 -14.04
N LEU A 59 5.93 -21.64 -13.55
CA LEU A 59 6.46 -22.99 -13.36
C LEU A 59 5.71 -23.78 -12.27
N GLN A 60 5.40 -23.17 -11.13
CA GLN A 60 4.74 -23.85 -10.01
C GLN A 60 3.31 -24.28 -10.33
N TYR A 61 2.56 -23.45 -11.04
CA TYR A 61 1.15 -23.72 -11.34
C TYR A 61 0.94 -24.28 -12.74
N GLN A 62 1.96 -24.26 -13.60
CA GLN A 62 1.86 -24.64 -15.02
C GLN A 62 0.74 -23.85 -15.72
N LYS A 63 0.66 -22.55 -15.41
CA LYS A 63 -0.34 -21.61 -15.93
C LYS A 63 0.34 -20.39 -16.52
N LYS A 64 -0.20 -19.91 -17.63
CA LYS A 64 0.26 -18.66 -18.24
C LYS A 64 0.10 -17.51 -17.24
N VAL A 65 1.15 -16.73 -17.05
CA VAL A 65 1.11 -15.51 -16.25
C VAL A 65 1.03 -14.28 -17.16
N LEU A 66 0.02 -13.44 -16.96
CA LEU A 66 -0.15 -12.17 -17.65
C LEU A 66 0.20 -10.99 -16.74
N LEU A 67 1.10 -10.14 -17.23
CA LEU A 67 1.48 -8.91 -16.56
C LEU A 67 0.66 -7.76 -17.13
N THR A 68 -0.14 -7.14 -16.28
CA THR A 68 -0.97 -5.98 -16.67
C THR A 68 -0.23 -4.65 -16.56
N GLY A 69 1.04 -4.69 -16.17
CA GLY A 69 1.86 -3.51 -15.91
C GLY A 69 1.55 -2.88 -14.54
N PRO A 70 2.40 -1.95 -14.07
CA PRO A 70 2.05 -1.11 -12.94
C PRO A 70 0.85 -0.25 -13.37
N MET A 71 -0.24 -0.31 -12.61
CA MET A 71 -1.41 0.55 -12.81
C MET A 71 -1.11 1.97 -12.33
N LEU A 72 -0.14 2.62 -12.97
CA LEU A 72 0.09 4.04 -12.77
C LEU A 72 -1.03 4.82 -13.46
N PRO A 73 -1.52 5.93 -12.86
CA PRO A 73 -2.40 6.84 -13.56
C PRO A 73 -1.76 7.23 -14.90
N GLU A 74 -2.54 7.27 -15.98
CA GLU A 74 -2.06 7.73 -17.29
C GLU A 74 -1.34 9.07 -17.14
N LEU A 75 -0.08 9.15 -17.58
CA LEU A 75 0.77 10.34 -17.46
C LEU A 75 0.11 11.61 -18.04
N GLY A 76 -0.79 11.45 -19.02
CA GLY A 76 -1.53 12.52 -19.67
C GLY A 76 -2.70 13.11 -18.86
N LYS A 77 -3.12 12.46 -17.77
CA LYS A 77 -4.11 13.01 -16.82
C LYS A 77 -3.37 13.68 -15.68
N THR A 78 -2.65 14.75 -15.98
CA THR A 78 -2.05 15.60 -14.95
C THR A 78 -3.19 16.28 -14.20
N ILE A 79 -3.67 15.64 -13.13
CA ILE A 79 -4.59 16.28 -12.21
C ILE A 79 -3.81 17.46 -11.64
N ALA A 80 -4.24 18.67 -11.97
CA ALA A 80 -3.59 19.89 -11.48
C ALA A 80 -3.54 19.83 -9.96
N LEU A 81 -2.34 19.98 -9.40
CA LEU A 81 -2.16 20.09 -7.96
C LEU A 81 -2.93 21.32 -7.47
N GLU A 82 -3.55 21.25 -6.29
CA GLU A 82 -4.22 22.42 -5.73
C GLU A 82 -3.23 23.58 -5.64
N ASN A 83 -3.71 24.80 -5.94
CA ASN A 83 -2.87 25.99 -6.08
C ASN A 83 -1.91 26.21 -4.90
N GLN A 84 -2.35 25.92 -3.68
CA GLN A 84 -1.54 26.02 -2.46
C GLN A 84 -0.29 25.12 -2.48
N TRP A 85 -0.41 23.90 -3.00
CA TRP A 85 0.68 22.93 -3.06
C TRP A 85 1.61 23.20 -4.23
N ASN A 86 1.05 23.58 -5.38
CA ASN A 86 1.83 23.98 -6.55
C ASN A 86 2.71 25.20 -6.21
N HIS A 87 2.14 26.21 -5.55
CA HIS A 87 2.89 27.39 -5.12
C HIS A 87 3.99 27.06 -4.10
N TRP A 88 3.70 26.21 -3.12
CA TRP A 88 4.68 25.81 -2.11
C TRP A 88 5.81 24.96 -2.68
N LEU A 89 5.50 23.94 -3.50
CA LEU A 89 6.49 23.04 -4.10
C LEU A 89 7.44 23.74 -5.08
N ARG A 90 6.97 24.79 -5.77
CA ARG A 90 7.80 25.64 -6.64
C ARG A 90 8.91 26.39 -5.91
N GLY A 91 8.89 26.43 -4.57
CA GLY A 91 9.91 27.08 -3.75
C GLY A 91 11.16 26.24 -3.50
N PHE A 92 11.19 24.99 -3.96
CA PHE A 92 12.29 24.04 -3.79
C PHE A 92 12.99 23.77 -5.11
N GLU A 93 14.27 23.40 -5.05
CA GLU A 93 15.01 22.94 -6.22
C GLU A 93 14.44 21.59 -6.73
N PRO A 94 14.48 21.33 -8.05
CA PRO A 94 14.12 20.03 -8.59
C PRO A 94 14.90 18.90 -7.89
N GLY A 95 14.19 17.88 -7.40
CA GLY A 95 14.80 16.74 -6.72
C GLY A 95 15.17 16.97 -5.24
N SER A 96 14.87 18.13 -4.66
CA SER A 96 15.25 18.45 -3.27
C SER A 96 14.14 18.21 -2.22
N VAL A 97 12.99 17.66 -2.63
CA VAL A 97 11.83 17.42 -1.75
C VAL A 97 11.68 15.93 -1.50
N VAL A 98 11.61 15.54 -0.22
CA VAL A 98 11.35 14.16 0.19
C VAL A 98 9.87 14.02 0.52
N PHE A 99 9.21 13.02 -0.07
CA PHE A 99 7.82 12.66 0.21
C PHE A 99 7.77 11.41 1.10
N LEU A 100 7.11 11.52 2.25
CA LEU A 100 6.84 10.43 3.18
C LEU A 100 5.34 10.16 3.21
N CYS A 101 4.92 8.98 2.80
CA CYS A 101 3.52 8.56 2.83
C CYS A 101 3.32 7.53 3.94
N THR A 102 2.50 7.86 4.94
CA THR A 102 2.13 6.91 6.00
C THR A 102 0.64 6.61 5.96
N ARG A 103 0.31 5.33 6.17
CA ARG A 103 -1.06 4.90 6.44
C ARG A 103 -1.36 5.26 7.90
N GLN A 104 -2.36 6.08 8.15
CA GLN A 104 -2.78 6.32 9.53
C GLN A 104 -3.47 5.07 10.10
N PRO A 105 -3.26 4.73 11.38
CA PRO A 105 -4.07 3.72 12.04
C PRO A 105 -5.53 4.17 12.04
N ASN A 106 -6.45 3.26 11.74
CA ASN A 106 -7.87 3.53 11.93
C ASN A 106 -8.06 3.91 13.40
N GLN A 107 -8.58 5.11 13.68
CA GLN A 107 -9.01 5.44 15.04
C GLN A 107 -10.22 4.57 15.37
N TYR A 108 -9.99 3.48 16.12
CA TYR A 108 -11.07 2.76 16.78
C TYR A 108 -11.63 3.69 17.84
N ARG A 109 -12.77 4.31 17.54
CA ARG A 109 -13.59 4.96 18.55
C ARG A 109 -14.35 3.85 19.28
N ASP A 110 -14.05 3.76 20.58
CA ASP A 110 -14.70 2.91 21.57
C ASP A 110 -14.34 1.42 21.45
N GLY A 111 -13.94 0.82 22.58
CA GLY A 111 -13.31 -0.49 22.72
C GLY A 111 -14.19 -1.70 22.39
N SER A 112 -15.20 -1.53 21.53
CA SER A 112 -16.03 -2.62 21.03
C SER A 112 -15.47 -3.15 19.71
N ILE A 113 -15.13 -4.44 19.68
CA ILE A 113 -14.76 -5.14 18.45
C ILE A 113 -16.07 -5.55 17.75
N PRO A 114 -16.45 -4.95 16.60
CA PRO A 114 -17.64 -5.39 15.89
C PRO A 114 -17.41 -6.79 15.30
N ARG A 115 -18.41 -7.69 15.45
CA ARG A 115 -18.37 -9.08 14.96
C ARG A 115 -18.24 -9.21 13.43
N THR A 116 -18.42 -8.11 12.73
CA THR A 116 -18.08 -7.91 11.32
C THR A 116 -17.28 -6.62 11.27
N LEU A 117 -16.09 -6.63 10.67
CA LEU A 117 -15.42 -5.37 10.32
C LEU A 117 -16.32 -4.70 9.28
N PRO A 118 -16.99 -3.57 9.57
CA PRO A 118 -17.50 -2.77 8.49
C PRO A 118 -16.24 -2.30 7.75
N TRP A 119 -16.06 -2.77 6.51
CA TRP A 119 -15.06 -2.24 5.60
C TRP A 119 -15.55 -0.85 5.18
N ASN A 120 -15.62 0.08 6.13
CA ASN A 120 -15.88 1.48 5.86
C ASN A 120 -14.54 2.01 5.35
N GLY A 121 -14.31 1.84 4.04
CA GLY A 121 -13.09 2.03 3.28
C GLY A 121 -12.51 3.44 3.31
N THR A 122 -12.37 4.02 4.50
CA THR A 122 -11.79 5.34 4.73
C THR A 122 -10.29 5.17 4.86
N ASN A 123 -9.64 4.65 3.82
CA ASN A 123 -8.19 4.60 3.76
C ASN A 123 -7.70 6.05 3.65
N ARG A 124 -7.22 6.62 4.76
CA ARG A 124 -6.57 7.93 4.75
C ARG A 124 -5.07 7.74 4.59
N LEU A 125 -4.51 8.35 3.56
CA LEU A 125 -3.06 8.48 3.41
C LEU A 125 -2.64 9.87 3.91
N THR A 126 -1.63 9.89 4.77
CA THR A 126 -0.95 11.14 5.13
C THR A 126 0.33 11.24 4.33
N VAL A 127 0.49 12.33 3.60
CA VAL A 127 1.71 12.67 2.89
C VAL A 127 2.37 13.79 3.66
N SER A 128 3.60 13.57 4.11
CA SER A 128 4.47 14.59 4.70
C SER A 128 5.60 14.89 3.73
N CYS A 129 5.87 16.17 3.50
CA CYS A 129 6.90 16.64 2.59
C CYS A 129 7.87 17.54 3.38
N SER A 130 9.17 17.32 3.21
CA SER A 130 10.22 18.21 3.76
C SER A 130 11.24 18.55 2.69
N GLY A 131 11.76 19.78 2.73
CA GLY A 131 12.84 20.25 1.87
C GLY A 131 13.45 21.54 2.39
N LYS A 132 14.61 21.93 1.83
CA LYS A 132 15.23 23.24 2.07
C LYS A 132 14.86 24.19 0.94
N ALA A 133 14.16 25.28 1.27
CA ALA A 133 13.69 26.22 0.27
C ALA A 133 14.82 27.09 -0.27
N THR A 134 14.92 27.22 -1.59
CA THR A 134 16.03 27.93 -2.27
C THR A 134 16.12 29.40 -1.84
N LYS A 135 14.98 30.04 -1.56
CA LYS A 135 14.90 31.47 -1.23
C LYS A 135 15.11 31.83 0.23
N ARG A 136 15.14 30.84 1.15
CA ARG A 136 15.15 31.11 2.60
C ARG A 136 16.26 30.42 3.37
N GLY A 137 16.99 29.48 2.78
CA GLY A 137 18.01 28.68 3.50
C GLY A 137 17.45 27.89 4.69
N LYS A 138 16.13 27.87 4.87
CA LYS A 138 15.41 27.33 6.01
C LYS A 138 14.67 26.08 5.55
N GLU A 139 14.77 25.03 6.36
CA GLU A 139 14.01 23.81 6.18
C GLU A 139 12.52 24.10 6.44
N ASP A 140 11.65 23.65 5.54
CA ASP A 140 10.20 23.78 5.64
C ASP A 140 9.57 22.40 5.46
N SER A 141 8.64 22.05 6.34
CA SER A 141 7.99 20.74 6.41
C SER A 141 6.49 20.92 6.49
N ARG A 142 5.73 20.19 5.66
CA ARG A 142 4.26 20.22 5.64
C ARG A 142 3.68 18.82 5.48
N SER A 143 2.59 18.54 6.20
CA SER A 143 1.85 17.28 6.11
C SER A 143 0.39 17.50 5.76
N PHE A 144 -0.18 16.61 4.94
CA PHE A 144 -1.59 16.62 4.59
C PHE A 144 -2.16 15.20 4.57
N THR A 145 -3.44 15.07 4.93
CA THR A 145 -4.15 13.79 4.94
C THR A 145 -5.28 13.79 3.91
N ARG A 146 -5.24 12.86 2.95
CA ARG A 146 -6.30 12.68 1.95
C ARG A 146 -7.03 11.36 2.14
N ARG A 147 -8.34 11.36 1.90
CA ARG A 147 -9.11 10.11 1.68
C ARG A 147 -8.75 9.57 0.28
N VAL A 148 -8.52 8.26 0.21
CA VAL A 148 -8.20 7.51 -1.01
C VAL A 148 -9.28 6.48 -1.27
#